data_AF-A0A3D2WFA0-F1
#
_entry.id   AF-A0A3D2WFA0-F1
#
_cell.length_a   1.000
_cell.length_b   1.000
_cell.length_c   1.000
_cell.angle_alpha   90.00
_cell.angle_beta   90.00
_cell.angle_gamma   90.00
#
_symmetry.space_group_name_H-M   'P 1'
#
loop_
_entity.id
_entity.type
_entity.pdbx_description
1 polymer ?
#
loop_
_entity_poly.entity_id
_entity_poly.type
_entity_poly.pdbx_seq_one_letter_code
_entity_poly.pdbx_strand_id
1 'polypeptide(L)'
;DTPEPAIIIETDTTIGDIRRVIIGVRSQIGSERLRFQYDPTEDTRLISINGMVIDNPEELTWADHWGTPAPMVYLELEIPAGQPISFDIIEHLLRPEELLGPGVFSRPDYLAPDITRESDRAMLLYRFQESQETIEATSQ
;
A
#
# COMPACT_ATOMS: atom_id res chain seq x y z
N ASP A 1 -10.64 12.54 -12.25
CA ASP A 1 -9.58 12.09 -11.32
C ASP A 1 -9.90 10.69 -10.83
N THR A 2 -8.89 9.83 -10.81
CA THR A 2 -9.01 8.47 -10.30
C THR A 2 -9.05 8.52 -8.77
N PRO A 3 -10.00 7.85 -8.09
CA PRO A 3 -10.13 7.93 -6.65
C PRO A 3 -8.91 7.31 -5.95
N GLU A 4 -8.45 7.97 -4.89
CA GLU A 4 -7.34 7.49 -4.05
C GLU A 4 -7.75 6.27 -3.20
N PRO A 5 -6.79 5.43 -2.78
CA PRO A 5 -7.05 4.38 -1.80
C PRO A 5 -7.68 4.93 -0.52
N ALA A 6 -8.65 4.20 0.04
CA ALA A 6 -9.12 4.49 1.39
C ALA A 6 -8.13 3.91 2.41
N ILE A 7 -7.72 4.73 3.38
CA ILE A 7 -6.73 4.36 4.40
C ILE A 7 -7.31 4.64 5.78
N ILE A 8 -7.16 3.70 6.70
CA ILE A 8 -7.51 3.86 8.12
C ILE A 8 -6.35 3.39 9.00
N ILE A 9 -6.10 4.10 10.09
CA ILE A 9 -5.23 3.62 11.16
C ILE A 9 -6.15 2.96 12.20
N GLU A 10 -6.07 1.64 12.34
CA GLU A 10 -6.90 0.89 13.29
C GLU A 10 -6.32 0.91 14.70
N THR A 11 -5.00 0.71 14.80
CA THR A 11 -4.27 0.77 16.05
C THR A 11 -2.97 1.51 15.85
N ASP A 12 -2.55 2.21 16.89
CA ASP A 12 -1.27 2.91 16.95
C ASP A 12 -0.81 2.91 18.39
N THR A 13 0.31 2.26 18.66
CA THR A 13 0.82 2.08 20.03
C THR A 13 2.33 2.17 20.04
N THR A 14 2.86 3.02 20.92
CA THR A 14 4.29 3.14 21.14
C THR A 14 4.71 2.36 22.38
N ILE A 15 5.70 1.49 22.24
CA ILE A 15 6.32 0.70 23.31
C ILE A 15 7.83 0.90 23.26
N GLY A 16 8.35 1.71 24.18
CA GLY A 16 9.76 2.10 24.15
C GLY A 16 10.06 2.92 22.89
N ASP A 17 11.08 2.49 22.13
CA ASP A 17 11.54 3.17 20.92
C ASP A 17 10.83 2.70 19.64
N ILE A 18 9.83 1.82 19.76
CA ILE A 18 9.08 1.26 18.63
C ILE A 18 7.63 1.72 18.70
N ARG A 19 7.13 2.23 17.57
CA ARG A 19 5.73 2.49 17.29
C ARG A 19 5.19 1.34 16.44
N ARG A 20 4.14 0.67 16.92
CA ARG A 20 3.47 -0.43 16.21
C ARG A 20 2.09 0.03 15.76
N VAL A 21 1.84 -0.07 14.46
CA VAL A 21 0.65 0.49 13.81
C VAL A 21 -0.03 -0.58 12.97
N ILE A 22 -1.36 -0.66 13.03
CA ILE A 22 -2.16 -1.43 12.07
C ILE A 22 -2.88 -0.45 11.14
N ILE A 23 -2.65 -0.60 9.84
CA ILE A 23 -3.21 0.26 8.79
C ILE A 23 -4.05 -0.58 7.84
N GLY A 24 -5.33 -0.22 7.72
CA GLY A 24 -6.23 -0.77 6.71
C GLY A 24 -6.17 0.03 5.42
N VAL A 25 -5.92 -0.63 4.29
CA VAL A 25 -5.89 -0.04 2.95
C VAL A 25 -6.92 -0.71 2.06
N ARG A 26 -7.71 0.08 1.33
CA ARG A 26 -8.68 -0.42 0.36
C ARG A 26 -8.56 0.33 -0.97
N SER A 27 -8.35 -0.43 -2.04
CA SER A 27 -8.49 0.09 -3.40
C SER A 27 -9.91 0.59 -3.66
N GLN A 28 -10.06 1.78 -4.21
CA GLN A 28 -11.37 2.33 -4.61
C GLN A 28 -11.69 2.15 -6.09
N ILE A 29 -10.73 1.60 -6.83
CA ILE A 29 -10.83 1.33 -8.27
C ILE A 29 -10.92 -0.16 -8.59
N GLY A 30 -10.99 -1.01 -7.56
CA GLY A 30 -11.12 -2.45 -7.73
C GLY A 30 -9.83 -3.13 -8.20
N SER A 31 -8.66 -2.58 -7.88
CA SER A 31 -7.37 -3.15 -8.24
C SER A 31 -7.22 -4.59 -7.75
N GLU A 32 -6.75 -5.48 -8.63
CA GLU A 32 -6.53 -6.90 -8.31
C GLU A 32 -5.21 -7.14 -7.56
N ARG A 33 -4.32 -6.15 -7.54
CA ARG A 33 -3.08 -6.21 -6.78
C ARG A 33 -2.73 -4.85 -6.18
N LEU A 34 -2.57 -4.85 -4.86
CA LEU A 34 -1.95 -3.75 -4.12
C LEU A 34 -0.49 -4.10 -3.87
N ARG A 35 0.41 -3.18 -4.20
CA ARG A 35 1.81 -3.22 -3.75
C ARG A 35 2.01 -2.15 -2.68
N PHE A 36 2.68 -2.53 -1.61
CA PHE A 36 3.14 -1.62 -0.56
C PHE A 36 4.65 -1.53 -0.68
N GLN A 37 5.19 -0.31 -0.72
CA GLN A 37 6.63 -0.09 -0.86
C GLN A 37 7.10 0.93 0.18
N TYR A 38 8.21 0.61 0.84
CA TYR A 38 8.78 1.37 1.96
C TYR A 38 10.12 1.96 1.56
N ASP A 39 10.52 3.06 2.19
CA ASP A 39 11.87 3.60 1.99
C ASP A 39 12.88 2.74 2.76
N PRO A 40 13.87 2.10 2.09
CA PRO A 40 14.86 1.27 2.77
C PRO A 40 15.81 2.05 3.69
N THR A 41 15.80 3.38 3.63
CA THR A 41 16.58 4.25 4.53
C THR A 41 15.82 4.58 5.81
N GLU A 42 14.51 4.33 5.85
CA GLU A 42 13.68 4.43 7.04
C GLU A 42 13.67 3.05 7.74
N ASP A 43 13.74 3.02 9.08
CA ASP A 43 13.71 1.76 9.86
C ASP A 43 12.26 1.25 10.04
N THR A 44 11.44 1.41 9.00
CA THR A 44 10.06 0.94 8.91
C THR A 44 10.04 -0.52 8.46
N ARG A 45 9.28 -1.37 9.17
CA ARG A 45 9.21 -2.81 8.91
C ARG A 45 7.77 -3.25 8.78
N LEU A 46 7.48 -4.01 7.73
CA LEU A 46 6.18 -4.69 7.56
C LEU A 46 6.21 -6.04 8.27
N ILE A 47 5.47 -6.14 9.36
CA ILE A 47 5.44 -7.32 10.24
C ILE A 47 4.41 -8.35 9.77
N SER A 48 3.24 -7.90 9.31
CA SER A 48 2.21 -8.81 8.80
C SER A 48 1.31 -8.14 7.76
N ILE A 49 0.77 -8.97 6.86
CA ILE A 49 -0.32 -8.59 5.95
C ILE A 49 -1.53 -9.48 6.27
N ASN A 50 -2.67 -8.88 6.59
CA ASN A 50 -3.90 -9.59 6.98
C ASN A 50 -3.67 -10.64 8.10
N GLY A 51 -2.76 -10.33 9.04
CA GLY A 51 -2.38 -11.24 10.12
C GLY A 51 -1.44 -12.39 9.71
N MET A 52 -1.06 -12.49 8.43
CA MET A 52 0.00 -13.39 7.99
C MET A 52 1.35 -12.71 8.24
N VAL A 53 2.14 -13.29 9.14
CA VAL A 53 3.47 -12.80 9.51
C VAL A 53 4.40 -12.88 8.30
N ILE A 54 5.19 -11.83 8.11
CA ILE A 54 6.25 -11.77 7.11
C ILE A 54 7.54 -12.38 7.69
N ASP A 55 8.15 -13.28 6.93
CA ASP A 55 9.48 -13.79 7.24
C ASP A 55 10.54 -12.73 6.90
N ASN A 56 11.49 -12.50 7.81
CA ASN A 56 12.59 -11.52 7.69
C ASN A 56 12.11 -10.10 7.30
N PRO A 57 11.26 -9.46 8.13
CA PRO A 57 10.71 -8.14 7.84
C PRO A 57 11.78 -7.04 7.66
N GLU A 58 12.99 -7.25 8.20
CA GLU A 58 14.13 -6.34 8.05
C GLU A 58 14.74 -6.30 6.64
N GLU A 59 14.50 -7.30 5.78
CA GLU A 59 15.00 -7.33 4.40
C GLU A 59 13.96 -6.86 3.38
N LEU A 60 12.71 -6.66 3.83
CA LEU A 60 11.57 -6.43 2.94
C LEU A 60 11.38 -4.94 2.63
N THR A 61 11.59 -4.56 1.37
CA THR A 61 11.37 -3.17 0.90
C THR A 61 10.02 -2.98 0.21
N TRP A 62 9.33 -4.08 -0.11
CA TRP A 62 8.00 -4.06 -0.72
C TRP A 62 7.27 -5.38 -0.51
N ALA A 63 5.94 -5.35 -0.59
CA ALA A 63 5.08 -6.54 -0.55
C ALA A 63 3.87 -6.40 -1.48
N ASP A 64 3.49 -7.50 -2.13
CA ASP A 64 2.30 -7.58 -2.99
C ASP A 64 1.18 -8.34 -2.28
N HIS A 65 -0.02 -7.77 -2.29
CA HIS A 65 -1.27 -8.45 -1.96
C HIS A 65 -2.11 -8.62 -3.23
N TRP A 66 -2.52 -9.86 -3.52
CA TRP A 66 -3.35 -10.19 -4.70
C TRP A 66 -4.77 -10.60 -4.31
N GLY A 67 -5.70 -10.33 -5.22
CA GLY A 67 -7.12 -10.64 -5.07
C GLY A 67 -7.90 -9.51 -4.41
N THR A 68 -9.23 -9.65 -4.37
CA THR A 68 -10.12 -8.66 -3.77
C THR A 68 -10.02 -8.75 -2.24
N PRO A 69 -9.51 -7.73 -1.54
CA PRO A 69 -9.45 -7.75 -0.09
C PRO A 69 -10.86 -7.70 0.49
N ALA A 70 -11.14 -8.52 1.50
CA ALA A 70 -12.39 -8.43 2.26
C ALA A 70 -12.14 -7.70 3.58
N PRO A 71 -12.76 -6.53 3.85
CA PRO A 71 -13.00 -5.38 2.97
C PRO A 71 -11.76 -4.47 2.78
N MET A 72 -10.66 -4.75 3.47
CA MET A 72 -9.39 -3.99 3.48
C MET A 72 -8.21 -4.97 3.49
N VAL A 73 -7.04 -4.50 3.06
CA VAL A 73 -5.74 -5.12 3.35
C VAL A 73 -5.18 -4.46 4.60
N TYR A 74 -4.87 -5.26 5.61
CA TYR A 74 -4.31 -4.77 6.86
C TYR A 74 -2.80 -4.97 6.87
N LEU A 75 -2.07 -3.88 7.09
CA LEU A 75 -0.63 -3.85 7.26
C LEU A 75 -0.33 -3.64 8.73
N GLU A 76 0.46 -4.51 9.32
CA GLU A 76 1.05 -4.28 10.63
C GLU A 76 2.48 -3.79 10.45
N LEU A 77 2.77 -2.58 10.91
CA LEU A 77 4.06 -1.92 10.75
C LEU A 77 4.73 -1.71 12.11
N GLU A 78 6.04 -1.88 12.15
CA GLU A 78 6.92 -1.35 13.19
C GLU A 78 7.72 -0.19 12.61
N ILE A 79 7.71 0.94 13.31
CA ILE A 79 8.33 2.21 12.89
C ILE A 79 9.06 2.79 14.10
N PRO A 80 10.17 3.52 13.94
CA PRO A 80 10.81 4.20 15.07
C PRO A 80 9.85 5.18 15.75
N ALA A 81 9.88 5.21 17.08
CA ALA A 81 9.08 6.14 17.86
C ALA A 81 9.35 7.60 17.43
N GLY A 82 8.29 8.37 17.26
CA GLY A 82 8.37 9.77 16.84
C GLY A 82 8.58 10.00 15.34
N GLN A 83 8.71 8.94 14.53
CA GLN A 83 8.68 9.07 13.07
C GLN A 83 7.23 8.98 12.55
N PRO A 84 6.88 9.80 11.54
CA PRO A 84 5.60 9.69 10.86
C PRO A 84 5.55 8.40 10.04
N ILE A 85 4.34 7.88 9.83
CA ILE A 85 4.15 6.77 8.90
C ILE A 85 4.29 7.29 7.46
N SER A 86 5.10 6.63 6.64
CA SER A 86 5.27 6.93 5.22
C SER A 86 5.44 5.64 4.42
N PHE A 87 4.64 5.45 3.38
CA PHE A 87 4.82 4.36 2.42
C PHE A 87 4.06 4.64 1.11
N ASP A 88 4.50 3.98 0.05
CA ASP A 88 3.87 4.02 -1.25
C ASP A 88 2.88 2.85 -1.41
N ILE A 89 1.69 3.16 -1.92
CA ILE A 89 0.67 2.21 -2.34
C ILE A 89 0.60 2.27 -3.86
N ILE A 90 0.83 1.13 -4.52
CA ILE A 90 0.71 1.02 -5.97
C ILE A 90 -0.46 0.09 -6.27
N GLU A 91 -1.52 0.66 -6.86
CA GLU A 91 -2.68 -0.09 -7.33
C GLU A 91 -2.40 -0.56 -8.76
N HIS A 92 -2.36 -1.88 -8.97
CA HIS A 92 -2.19 -2.49 -10.28
C HIS A 92 -3.53 -2.98 -10.81
N LEU A 93 -3.93 -2.50 -11.98
CA LEU A 93 -5.07 -3.04 -12.73
C LEU A 93 -4.58 -3.86 -13.92
N LEU A 94 -5.09 -5.07 -14.08
CA LEU A 94 -4.70 -5.97 -15.17
C LEU A 94 -5.21 -5.54 -16.54
N ARG A 95 -6.17 -4.61 -16.59
CA ARG A 95 -6.89 -4.20 -17.80
C ARG A 95 -6.99 -2.67 -17.84
N PRO A 96 -6.00 -1.98 -18.40
CA PRO A 96 -6.00 -0.52 -18.48
C PRO A 96 -7.24 0.05 -19.19
N GLU A 97 -7.85 -0.72 -20.10
CA GLU A 97 -9.11 -0.40 -20.76
C GLU A 97 -10.31 -0.29 -19.80
N GLU A 98 -10.28 -0.94 -18.63
CA GLU A 98 -11.31 -0.80 -17.60
C GLU A 98 -11.26 0.58 -16.93
N LEU A 99 -10.08 1.23 -16.94
CA LEU A 99 -9.87 2.58 -16.41
C LEU A 99 -10.04 3.65 -17.48
N LEU A 100 -9.46 3.44 -18.67
CA LEU A 100 -9.35 4.46 -19.73
C LEU A 100 -10.45 4.33 -20.80
N GLY A 101 -11.15 3.20 -20.83
CA GLY A 101 -12.09 2.83 -21.87
C GLY A 101 -11.41 2.18 -23.09
N PRO A 102 -12.12 1.30 -23.83
CA PRO A 102 -11.56 0.53 -24.94
C PRO A 102 -11.17 1.39 -26.16
N GLY A 103 -11.63 2.64 -26.23
CA GLY A 103 -11.26 3.58 -27.30
C GLY A 103 -9.93 4.31 -27.07
N VAL A 104 -9.42 4.33 -25.83
CA VAL A 104 -8.21 5.07 -25.44
C VAL A 104 -7.03 4.11 -25.31
N PHE A 105 -7.27 2.92 -24.76
CA PHE A 105 -6.28 1.87 -24.66
C PHE A 105 -6.83 0.59 -25.29
N SER A 106 -6.22 0.20 -26.41
CA SER A 106 -6.45 -1.09 -27.06
C SER A 106 -5.08 -1.64 -27.45
N ARG A 107 -4.69 -2.76 -26.83
CA ARG A 107 -3.47 -3.44 -27.21
C ARG A 107 -3.69 -4.17 -28.54
N PRO A 108 -2.84 -3.96 -29.56
CA PRO A 108 -2.90 -4.76 -30.78
C PRO A 108 -2.64 -6.26 -30.50
N ASP A 109 -3.41 -7.14 -31.13
CA ASP A 109 -3.39 -8.59 -30.88
C ASP A 109 -2.03 -9.27 -31.12
N TYR A 110 -1.12 -8.62 -31.86
CA TYR A 110 0.22 -9.13 -32.15
C TYR A 110 1.27 -8.76 -31.09
N LEU A 111 0.94 -7.91 -30.12
CA LEU A 111 1.83 -7.57 -29.01
C LEU A 111 1.48 -8.42 -27.79
N ALA A 112 2.37 -9.33 -27.41
CA ALA A 112 2.25 -10.05 -26.16
C ALA A 112 2.62 -9.14 -24.97
N PRO A 113 1.95 -9.28 -23.80
CA PRO A 113 2.43 -8.67 -22.58
C PRO A 113 3.83 -9.14 -22.23
N ASP A 114 4.65 -8.20 -21.75
CA ASP A 114 5.81 -8.56 -20.95
C ASP A 114 5.37 -8.55 -19.48
N ILE A 115 5.04 -9.73 -18.98
CA ILE A 115 4.58 -9.92 -17.60
C ILE A 115 5.65 -9.57 -16.57
N THR A 116 6.93 -9.65 -16.95
CA THR A 116 8.07 -9.32 -16.08
C THR A 116 8.16 -7.80 -15.90
N ARG A 117 7.78 -7.07 -16.94
CA ARG A 117 7.75 -5.60 -16.96
C ARG A 117 6.36 -5.03 -16.70
N GLU A 118 5.39 -5.89 -16.40
CA GLU A 118 4.00 -5.51 -16.09
C GLU A 118 3.38 -4.61 -17.18
N SER A 119 3.74 -4.82 -18.44
CA SER A 119 3.34 -3.93 -19.54
C SER A 119 1.85 -4.04 -19.90
N ASP A 120 1.14 -5.00 -19.31
CA ASP A 120 -0.32 -5.16 -19.31
C ASP A 120 -1.03 -4.38 -18.22
N ARG A 121 -0.32 -3.67 -17.34
CA ARG A 121 -0.96 -3.07 -16.17
C ARG A 121 -1.07 -1.57 -16.28
N ALA A 122 -2.20 -1.05 -15.80
CA ALA A 122 -2.26 0.32 -15.35
C ALA A 122 -1.78 0.35 -13.89
N MET A 123 -0.86 1.26 -13.60
CA MET A 123 -0.29 1.42 -12.26
C MET A 123 -0.59 2.82 -11.77
N LEU A 124 -1.18 2.92 -10.58
CA LEU A 124 -1.48 4.17 -9.93
C LEU A 124 -0.70 4.22 -8.63
N LEU A 125 0.21 5.18 -8.53
CA LEU A 125 1.02 5.42 -7.34
C LEU A 125 0.30 6.43 -6.45
N TYR A 126 0.09 6.04 -5.20
CA TYR A 126 -0.35 6.92 -4.13
C TYR A 126 0.67 6.87 -3.00
N ARG A 127 1.11 8.04 -2.52
CA ARG A 127 2.00 8.15 -1.37
C ARG A 127 1.19 8.47 -0.13
N PHE A 128 1.20 7.56 0.84
CA PHE A 128 0.65 7.85 2.16
C PHE A 128 1.73 8.50 3.02
N GLN A 129 1.40 9.65 3.60
CA GLN A 129 2.18 10.28 4.65
C GLN A 129 1.22 10.71 5.75
N GLU A 130 1.50 10.26 6.97
CA GLU A 130 0.75 10.69 8.13
C GLU A 130 0.88 12.21 8.30
N SER A 131 -0.27 12.90 8.33
CA SER A 131 -0.32 14.32 8.65
C SER A 131 0.13 14.54 10.09
N GLN A 132 1.08 15.45 10.29
CA GLN A 132 1.46 15.95 11.62
C GLN A 132 0.33 16.81 12.22
N GLU A 133 -0.80 16.22 12.60
CA GLU A 133 -1.69 16.86 13.57
C GLU A 133 -1.16 16.54 14.97
N THR A 134 -0.69 17.60 15.62
CA THR A 134 -0.10 17.63 16.96
C THR A 134 -0.96 16.85 17.96
N ILE A 135 -0.45 15.72 18.45
CA ILE A 135 -0.97 15.04 19.64
C ILE A 135 -0.59 15.87 20.88
N GLU A 136 -1.12 17.09 20.98
CA GLU A 136 -1.21 17.87 22.22
C GLU A 136 -2.68 18.02 22.58
N ALA A 137 -3.35 16.90 22.88
CA ALA A 137 -4.72 16.97 23.42
C ALA A 137 -5.12 15.73 24.21
N THR A 138 -4.31 15.28 25.18
CA THR A 138 -4.86 14.68 26.41
C THR A 138 -3.84 14.68 27.55
N SER A 139 -3.71 15.83 28.20
CA SER A 139 -3.39 15.90 29.62
C SER A 139 -4.35 16.90 30.25
N GLN A 140 -5.50 16.40 30.69
CA GLN A 140 -6.36 17.03 31.68
C GLN A 140 -6.74 15.98 32.72
#